data_AF-A0A5E4FYR4-F1
#
_entry.id   AF-A0A5E4FYR4-F1
#
_cell.length_a   1.000
_cell.length_b   1.000
_cell.length_c   1.000
_cell.angle_alpha   90.00
_cell.angle_beta   90.00
_cell.angle_gamma   90.00
#
_symmetry.space_group_name_H-M   'P 1'
#
loop_
_entity.id
_entity.type
_entity.pdbx_description
1 polymer ?
#
loop_
_entity_poly.entity_id
_entity_poly.type
_entity_poly.pdbx_seq_one_letter_code
_entity_poly.pdbx_strand_id
1 'polypeptide(L)'
;MKSITIAILLSSRSAPSTMTSQPYLISFCLQVLMFPLLYSYSIIIRSFQDVYEQHKDLILLGERVVLATLAFDLNVNHPYKPLVEAIKKFKVDHNALAQVAWNFVNDG
;
A
#
# COMPACT_ATOMS: atom_id res chain seq x y z
N MET A 1 15.60 -26.45 -3.22
CA MET A 1 14.42 -26.77 -4.06
C MET A 1 14.22 -28.25 -4.36
N LYS A 2 15.26 -29.08 -4.55
CA LYS A 2 15.11 -30.52 -4.88
C LYS A 2 14.48 -31.39 -3.77
N SER A 3 14.57 -30.98 -2.50
CA SER A 3 14.10 -31.81 -1.36
C SER A 3 12.57 -31.80 -1.16
N ILE A 4 11.88 -30.72 -1.55
CA ILE A 4 10.43 -30.57 -1.32
C ILE A 4 9.64 -31.39 -2.36
N THR A 5 10.09 -31.37 -3.62
CA THR A 5 9.48 -32.17 -4.70
C THR A 5 9.53 -33.67 -4.41
N ILE A 6 10.61 -34.15 -3.81
CA ILE A 6 10.78 -35.58 -3.47
C ILE A 6 9.87 -35.97 -2.29
N ALA A 7 9.72 -35.10 -1.29
CA ALA A 7 8.80 -35.35 -0.18
C ALA A 7 7.32 -35.41 -0.62
N ILE A 8 6.92 -34.52 -1.54
CA ILE A 8 5.56 -34.52 -2.11
C ILE A 8 5.30 -35.79 -2.95
N LEU A 9 6.29 -36.23 -3.74
CA LEU A 9 6.20 -37.47 -4.53
C LEU A 9 6.14 -38.72 -3.65
N LEU A 10 6.91 -38.76 -2.56
CA LEU A 10 6.91 -39.89 -1.62
C LEU A 10 5.59 -39.98 -0.84
N SER A 11 5.02 -38.85 -0.41
CA SER A 11 3.69 -38.82 0.23
C SER A 11 2.55 -39.18 -0.72
N SER A 12 2.71 -38.92 -2.02
CA SER A 12 1.73 -39.31 -3.05
C SER A 12 1.75 -40.83 -3.35
N ARG A 13 2.90 -41.50 -3.15
CA ARG A 13 3.09 -42.92 -3.47
C ARG A 13 2.71 -43.86 -2.33
N SER A 14 2.58 -43.36 -1.10
CA SER A 14 2.27 -44.15 0.10
C SER A 14 0.78 -44.17 0.47
N ALA A 15 -0.13 -43.81 -0.43
CA ALA A 15 -1.57 -43.82 -0.15
C ALA A 15 -2.24 -45.13 -0.63
N PRO A 16 -2.64 -46.05 0.27
CA PRO A 16 -3.54 -47.14 -0.10
C PRO A 16 -4.93 -46.59 -0.43
N SER A 17 -5.58 -47.20 -1.41
CA SER A 17 -6.93 -46.91 -1.91
C SER A 17 -8.01 -47.07 -0.84
N THR A 18 -8.17 -46.09 0.05
CA THR A 18 -9.33 -45.96 0.96
C THR A 18 -9.70 -44.48 1.13
N MET A 19 -10.96 -44.15 0.85
CA MET A 19 -11.51 -42.80 0.72
C MET A 19 -11.67 -42.03 2.06
N THR A 20 -10.59 -41.66 2.75
CA THR A 20 -10.66 -40.67 3.87
C THR A 20 -9.44 -39.75 4.02
N SER A 21 -8.43 -39.84 3.14
CA SER A 21 -7.14 -39.14 3.26
C SER A 21 -7.06 -37.75 2.61
N GLN A 22 -8.05 -37.37 1.80
CA GLN A 22 -8.11 -36.08 1.10
C GLN A 22 -8.05 -34.83 2.02
N PRO A 23 -8.82 -34.73 3.13
CA PRO A 23 -8.80 -33.52 3.95
C PRO A 23 -7.47 -33.30 4.69
N TYR A 24 -6.78 -34.38 5.08
CA TYR A 24 -5.48 -34.29 5.77
C TYR A 24 -4.37 -33.81 4.84
N LEU A 25 -4.42 -34.20 3.56
CA LEU A 25 -3.46 -33.78 2.55
C LEU A 25 -3.64 -32.31 2.18
N ILE A 26 -4.89 -31.84 2.10
CA ILE A 26 -5.23 -30.42 1.92
C ILE A 26 -4.82 -29.62 3.16
N SER A 27 -5.11 -30.10 4.37
CA SER A 27 -4.68 -29.45 5.63
C SER A 27 -3.17 -29.35 5.70
N PHE A 28 -2.45 -30.43 5.40
CA PHE A 28 -1.00 -30.46 5.41
C PHE A 28 -0.41 -29.50 4.36
N CYS A 29 -0.97 -29.47 3.14
CA CYS A 29 -0.55 -28.56 2.08
C CYS A 29 -0.83 -27.09 2.43
N LEU A 30 -2.01 -26.80 3.01
CA LEU A 30 -2.35 -25.47 3.53
C LEU A 30 -1.42 -25.05 4.66
N GLN A 31 -1.11 -25.93 5.61
CA GLN A 31 -0.16 -25.63 6.69
C GLN A 31 1.25 -25.38 6.17
N VAL A 32 1.74 -26.18 5.23
CA VAL A 32 3.08 -26.02 4.66
C VAL A 32 3.21 -24.74 3.82
N LEU A 33 2.14 -24.28 3.15
CA LEU A 33 2.17 -23.07 2.32
C LEU A 33 1.76 -21.79 3.07
N MET A 34 0.78 -21.86 3.99
CA MET A 34 0.30 -20.69 4.73
C MET A 34 1.23 -20.28 5.87
N PHE A 35 1.84 -21.22 6.60
CA PHE A 35 2.71 -20.86 7.73
C PHE A 35 3.92 -20.02 7.30
N PRO A 36 4.64 -20.35 6.21
CA PRO A 36 5.72 -19.50 5.71
C PRO A 36 5.26 -18.12 5.26
N LEU A 37 4.07 -18.00 4.64
CA LEU A 37 3.52 -16.72 4.23
C LEU A 37 3.12 -15.85 5.43
N LEU A 38 2.42 -16.42 6.41
CA LEU A 38 2.03 -15.71 7.64
C LEU A 38 3.25 -15.34 8.48
N TYR A 39 4.26 -16.21 8.54
CA TYR A 39 5.52 -15.93 9.23
C TYR A 39 6.34 -14.87 8.51
N SER A 40 6.39 -14.89 7.18
CA SER A 40 7.01 -13.82 6.39
C SER A 40 6.29 -12.48 6.62
N TYR A 41 4.96 -12.48 6.61
CA TYR A 41 4.17 -11.27 6.87
C TYR A 41 4.35 -10.76 8.30
N SER A 42 4.42 -11.64 9.30
CA SER A 42 4.67 -11.24 10.70
C SER A 42 6.09 -10.72 10.91
N ILE A 43 7.10 -11.29 10.24
CA ILE A 43 8.47 -10.76 10.22
C ILE A 43 8.48 -9.37 9.60
N ILE A 44 7.82 -9.19 8.45
CA ILE A 44 7.75 -7.90 7.75
C ILE A 44 7.05 -6.86 8.63
N ILE A 45 5.91 -7.19 9.25
CA ILE A 45 5.24 -6.28 10.18
C ILE A 45 6.18 -5.92 11.34
N ARG A 46 6.87 -6.91 11.90
CA ARG A 46 7.77 -6.67 13.04
C ARG A 46 8.96 -5.80 12.65
N SER A 47 9.56 -6.00 11.48
CA SER A 47 10.65 -5.16 11.00
C SER A 47 10.20 -3.72 10.75
N PHE A 48 9.00 -3.51 10.19
CA PHE A 48 8.42 -2.17 10.08
C PHE A 48 8.16 -1.53 11.44
N GLN A 49 7.71 -2.32 12.42
CA GLN A 49 7.47 -1.84 13.78
C GLN A 49 8.76 -1.45 14.49
N ASP A 50 9.83 -2.22 14.33
CA ASP A 50 11.15 -1.90 14.90
C ASP A 50 11.71 -0.59 14.30
N VAL A 51 11.60 -0.42 12.99
CA VAL A 51 12.02 0.84 12.31
C VAL A 51 11.17 2.02 12.75
N TYR A 52 9.85 1.82 12.89
CA TYR A 52 8.94 2.85 13.40
C TYR A 52 9.29 3.25 14.82
N GLU A 53 9.44 2.31 15.75
CA GLU A 53 9.76 2.63 17.15
C GLU A 53 11.12 3.32 17.27
N GLN A 54 12.10 2.99 16.43
CA GLN A 54 13.39 3.69 16.40
C GLN A 54 13.27 5.17 16.00
N HIS A 55 12.34 5.52 15.11
CA HIS A 55 12.22 6.89 14.55
C HIS A 55 10.97 7.63 14.99
N LYS A 56 10.14 7.02 15.85
CA LYS A 56 8.83 7.52 16.27
C LYS A 56 8.90 8.92 16.84
N ASP A 57 9.85 9.18 17.74
CA ASP A 57 9.98 10.49 18.38
C ASP A 57 10.36 11.58 17.37
N LEU A 58 11.18 11.26 16.37
CA LEU A 58 11.56 12.18 15.31
C LEU A 58 10.37 12.49 14.39
N ILE A 59 9.58 11.48 14.04
CA ILE A 59 8.35 11.64 13.24
C ILE A 59 7.35 12.53 14.00
N LEU A 60 7.09 12.24 15.28
CA LEU A 60 6.17 13.02 16.12
C LEU A 60 6.68 14.45 16.37
N LEU A 61 7.99 14.64 16.47
CA LEU A 61 8.58 15.97 16.54
C LEU A 61 8.37 16.73 15.23
N GLY A 62 8.67 16.10 14.08
CA GLY A 62 8.46 16.70 12.75
C GLY A 62 7.00 17.08 12.52
N GLU A 63 6.07 16.19 12.87
CA GLU A 63 4.63 16.45 12.81
C GLU A 63 4.26 17.70 13.64
N ARG A 64 4.68 17.75 14.90
CA ARG A 64 4.42 18.91 15.77
C ARG A 64 5.01 20.21 15.22
N VAL A 65 6.24 20.15 14.68
CA VAL A 65 6.88 21.32 14.08
C VAL A 65 6.10 21.81 12.86
N VAL A 66 5.68 20.91 11.96
CA VAL A 66 4.88 21.27 10.78
C VAL A 66 3.55 21.89 11.20
N LEU A 67 2.80 21.23 12.10
CA LEU A 67 1.51 21.71 12.58
C LEU A 67 1.62 23.07 13.29
N ALA A 68 2.63 23.25 14.15
CA ALA A 68 2.87 24.51 14.83
C ALA A 68 3.30 25.61 13.87
N THR A 69 4.13 25.29 12.87
CA THR A 69 4.59 26.24 11.84
C THR A 69 3.43 26.73 10.99
N LEU A 70 2.51 25.83 10.63
CA LEU A 70 1.28 26.18 9.92
C LEU A 70 0.22 26.80 10.83
N ALA A 71 0.49 26.96 12.13
CA ALA A 71 -0.49 27.39 13.13
C ALA A 71 -1.80 26.59 13.08
N PHE A 72 -1.70 25.29 12.75
CA PHE A 72 -2.82 24.39 12.49
C PHE A 72 -3.77 24.81 11.36
N ASP A 73 -3.39 25.80 10.53
CA ASP A 73 -4.10 26.15 9.30
C ASP A 73 -3.69 25.20 8.17
N LEU A 74 -4.46 24.12 8.03
CA LEU A 74 -4.31 23.12 6.98
C LEU A 74 -5.14 23.45 5.73
N ASN A 75 -5.82 24.59 5.71
CA ASN A 75 -6.68 24.97 4.60
C ASN A 75 -5.86 25.59 3.47
N VAL A 76 -5.48 24.77 2.50
CA VAL A 76 -4.78 25.25 1.30
C VAL A 76 -5.79 25.74 0.28
N ASN A 77 -5.81 27.05 0.04
CA ASN A 77 -6.63 27.64 -1.01
C ASN A 77 -6.04 27.31 -2.39
N HIS A 78 -6.65 26.34 -3.08
CA HIS A 78 -6.17 25.95 -4.39
C HIS A 78 -6.53 27.00 -5.47
N PRO A 79 -5.59 27.37 -6.36
CA PRO A 79 -5.85 28.27 -7.50
C PRO A 79 -6.92 27.80 -8.51
N TYR A 80 -7.45 26.56 -8.43
CA TYR A 80 -8.45 26.10 -9.40
C TYR A 80 -9.77 26.85 -9.30
N LYS A 81 -10.24 27.15 -8.08
CA LYS A 81 -11.50 27.87 -7.87
C LYS A 81 -11.46 29.28 -8.49
N PRO A 82 -10.47 30.15 -8.19
CA PRO A 82 -10.38 31.46 -8.83
C PRO A 82 -10.10 31.35 -10.34
N LEU A 83 -9.39 30.31 -10.80
CA LEU A 83 -9.17 30.09 -12.23
C LEU A 83 -10.48 29.80 -12.97
N VAL A 84 -11.31 28.89 -12.45
CA VAL A 84 -12.62 28.55 -13.06
C VAL A 84 -13.55 29.76 -13.03
N GLU A 85 -13.56 30.53 -11.95
CA GLU A 85 -14.33 31.77 -11.85
C GLU A 85 -13.87 32.82 -12.88
N ALA A 86 -12.56 32.97 -13.09
CA ALA A 86 -12.00 33.88 -14.10
C ALA A 86 -12.35 33.43 -15.53
N ILE A 87 -12.17 32.15 -15.87
CA ILE A 87 -12.51 31.62 -17.20
C ILE A 87 -13.99 31.89 -17.54
N LYS A 88 -14.89 31.67 -16.59
CA LYS A 88 -16.33 31.96 -16.73
C LYS A 88 -16.61 33.45 -16.89
N LYS A 89 -16.01 34.29 -16.05
CA LYS A 89 -16.22 35.75 -16.06
C LYS A 89 -15.76 36.39 -17.36
N PHE A 90 -14.62 35.95 -17.89
CA PHE A 90 -14.04 36.49 -19.12
C PHE A 90 -14.56 35.80 -20.38
N LYS A 91 -15.53 34.87 -20.26
CA LYS A 91 -16.11 34.09 -21.38
C LYS A 91 -15.03 33.49 -22.28
N VAL A 92 -13.95 33.00 -21.67
CA VAL A 92 -12.87 32.33 -22.40
C VAL A 92 -13.31 30.89 -22.68
N ASP A 93 -14.37 30.73 -23.48
CA ASP A 93 -14.86 29.42 -23.87
C ASP A 93 -13.82 28.73 -24.76
N HIS A 94 -13.33 27.58 -24.31
CA HIS A 94 -12.47 26.64 -25.04
C HIS A 94 -11.31 27.25 -25.83
N ASN A 95 -10.75 28.36 -25.33
CA ASN A 95 -9.66 29.05 -25.98
C ASN A 95 -8.32 28.49 -25.49
N ALA A 96 -7.29 28.49 -26.34
CA ALA A 96 -5.95 28.01 -26.00
C ALA A 96 -5.42 28.65 -24.68
N LEU A 97 -5.85 29.88 -24.39
CA LEU A 97 -5.53 30.60 -23.17
C LEU A 97 -6.04 29.93 -21.89
N ALA A 98 -7.26 29.37 -21.88
CA ALA A 98 -7.80 28.67 -20.71
C ALA A 98 -7.02 27.38 -20.43
N GLN A 99 -6.59 26.68 -21.49
CA GLN A 99 -5.77 25.47 -21.37
C GLN A 99 -4.36 25.78 -20.89
N VAL A 100 -3.74 26.86 -21.40
CA VAL A 100 -2.44 27.34 -20.91
C VAL A 100 -2.52 27.74 -19.44
N ALA A 101 -3.57 28.46 -19.04
CA ALA A 101 -3.78 28.83 -17.64
C ALA A 101 -4.02 27.62 -16.73
N TRP A 102 -4.70 26.57 -17.23
CA TRP A 102 -4.86 25.30 -16.51
C TRP A 102 -3.53 24.57 -16.31
N ASN A 103 -2.71 24.48 -17.36
CA ASN A 103 -1.39 23.86 -17.28
C ASN A 103 -0.48 24.63 -16.30
N PHE A 104 -0.48 25.96 -16.36
CA PHE A 104 0.30 26.79 -15.44
C PHE A 104 -0.05 26.55 -13.97
N VAL A 105 -1.33 26.27 -13.66
CA VAL A 105 -1.74 25.93 -12.29
C VAL A 105 -1.36 24.50 -11.90
N ASN A 106 -1.29 23.56 -12.84
CA ASN A 106 -0.92 22.17 -12.57
C ASN A 106 0.61 21.95 -12.46
N ASP A 107 1.40 22.81 -13.11
CA ASP A 107 2.86 22.73 -13.15
C ASP A 107 3.54 23.37 -11.91
N GLY A 108 2.75 23.92 -10.98
CA GLY A 108 3.19 24.56 -9.74
C GLY A 108 3.60 23.60 -8.63
#